data_AF-A0A1Y1WK82-F1
#
_entry.id   AF-A0A1Y1WK82-F1
#
_cell.length_a   1.000
_cell.length_b   1.000
_cell.length_c   1.000
_cell.angle_alpha   90.00
_cell.angle_beta   90.00
_cell.angle_gamma   90.00
#
_symmetry.space_group_name_H-M   'P 1'
#
loop_
_entity.id
_entity.type
_entity.pdbx_description
1 polymer ?
#
loop_
_entity_poly.entity_id
_entity_poly.type
_entity_poly.pdbx_seq_one_letter_code
_entity_poly.pdbx_strand_id
1 'polypeptide(L)'
;MVSCNQGVISSTNGDSFWVVHMGKVDQVWSNIDGNKVQCMAENGMLKCCYNSDCRSFTCPGIVTSGSDQLLLIDAMRRAANQAPKSSPASRLTVKSTAVLLSVLLPIAALI
;
A
#
# COMPACT_ATOMS: atom_id res chain seq x y z
N MET A 1 -1.01 28.18 6.04
CA MET A 1 -2.03 27.39 6.79
C MET A 1 -1.74 25.93 6.53
N VAL A 2 -1.84 25.10 7.57
CA VAL A 2 -1.48 23.67 7.56
C VAL A 2 -2.72 22.88 7.14
N SER A 3 -2.66 22.12 6.05
CA SER A 3 -3.84 21.48 5.46
C SER A 3 -3.65 19.99 5.23
N CYS A 4 -4.77 19.27 5.11
CA CYS A 4 -4.79 17.87 4.73
C CYS A 4 -5.49 17.68 3.40
N ASN A 5 -4.95 16.78 2.59
CA ASN A 5 -5.50 16.40 1.31
C ASN A 5 -5.30 14.89 1.13
N GLN A 6 -6.19 14.24 0.40
CA GLN A 6 -6.16 12.79 0.20
C GLN A 6 -6.33 12.43 -1.27
N GLY A 7 -5.81 11.26 -1.66
CA GLY A 7 -5.88 10.78 -3.03
C GLY A 7 -5.72 9.28 -3.14
N VAL A 8 -6.24 8.72 -4.23
CA VAL A 8 -6.17 7.29 -4.56
C VAL A 8 -5.49 7.13 -5.90
N ILE A 9 -4.52 6.22 -5.99
CA ILE A 9 -3.97 5.72 -7.25
C ILE A 9 -4.55 4.34 -7.48
N SER A 10 -5.21 4.13 -8.61
CA SER A 10 -5.70 2.81 -8.98
C SER A 10 -4.65 2.00 -9.73
N SER A 11 -4.57 0.70 -9.42
CA SER A 11 -3.64 -0.25 -10.04
C SER A 11 -4.29 -1.62 -10.17
N THR A 12 -3.80 -2.43 -11.11
CA THR A 12 -4.27 -3.78 -11.37
C THR A 12 -4.16 -4.71 -10.17
N ASN A 13 -3.23 -4.43 -9.24
CA ASN A 13 -3.01 -5.17 -8.00
C ASN A 13 -3.57 -4.42 -6.78
N GLY A 14 -4.72 -3.77 -6.94
CA GLY A 14 -5.35 -2.96 -5.90
C GLY A 14 -4.82 -1.53 -5.86
N ASP A 15 -5.63 -0.65 -5.30
CA ASP A 15 -5.35 0.77 -5.19
C ASP A 15 -4.34 1.07 -4.07
N SER A 16 -3.80 2.28 -4.10
CA SER A 16 -3.07 2.85 -2.96
C SER A 16 -3.69 4.18 -2.54
N PHE A 17 -3.76 4.38 -1.23
CA PHE A 17 -4.34 5.58 -0.62
C PHE A 17 -3.24 6.43 0.00
N TRP A 18 -3.28 7.72 -0.31
CA TRP A 18 -2.25 8.69 0.03
C TRP A 18 -2.86 9.88 0.73
N VAL A 19 -2.14 10.41 1.72
CA VAL A 19 -2.54 11.62 2.45
C VAL A 19 -1.35 12.57 2.51
N VAL A 20 -1.59 13.84 2.21
CA VAL A 20 -0.69 14.93 2.60
C VAL A 20 -1.23 15.57 3.86
N HIS A 21 -0.36 15.79 4.84
CA HIS A 21 -0.66 16.49 6.08
C HIS A 21 0.59 17.22 6.55
N MET A 22 0.44 18.47 6.99
CA MET A 22 1.56 19.27 7.48
C MET A 22 2.78 19.34 6.53
N GLY A 23 2.53 19.41 5.21
CA GLY A 23 3.59 19.43 4.18
C GLY A 23 4.32 18.09 3.99
N LYS A 24 3.85 17.00 4.61
CA LYS A 24 4.37 15.64 4.44
C LYS A 24 3.36 14.80 3.68
N VAL A 25 3.84 13.95 2.77
CA VAL A 25 3.01 13.01 2.01
C VAL A 25 3.33 11.59 2.46
N ASP A 26 2.29 10.85 2.85
CA ASP A 26 2.39 9.46 3.28
C ASP A 26 1.51 8.55 2.40
N GLN A 27 2.08 7.42 1.96
CA GLN A 27 1.31 6.29 1.44
C GLN A 27 0.73 5.54 2.64
N VAL A 28 -0.55 5.72 2.90
CA VAL A 28 -1.19 5.17 4.09
C VAL A 28 -1.43 3.67 3.92
N TRP A 29 -1.98 3.28 2.77
CA TRP A 29 -2.27 1.90 2.42
C TRP A 29 -1.92 1.61 0.95
N SER A 30 -1.62 0.35 0.67
CA SER A 30 -1.29 -0.18 -0.66
C SER A 30 -1.99 -1.52 -0.88
N ASN A 31 -2.35 -1.84 -2.13
CA ASN A 31 -3.07 -3.06 -2.49
C ASN A 31 -4.39 -3.18 -1.70
N ILE A 32 -5.20 -2.11 -1.76
CA ILE A 32 -6.51 -2.03 -1.12
C ILE A 32 -7.59 -1.72 -2.15
N ASP A 33 -8.87 -1.83 -1.76
CA ASP A 33 -9.97 -1.23 -2.53
C ASP A 33 -10.19 0.21 -2.05
N GLY A 34 -9.82 1.19 -2.88
CA GLY A 34 -9.91 2.61 -2.54
C GLY A 34 -11.33 3.07 -2.24
N ASN A 35 -12.35 2.39 -2.78
CA ASN A 35 -13.76 2.73 -2.54
C ASN A 35 -14.23 2.38 -1.12
N LYS A 36 -13.48 1.54 -0.41
CA LYS A 36 -13.76 1.19 0.99
C LYS A 36 -13.10 2.12 1.98
N VAL A 37 -12.29 3.09 1.52
CA VAL A 37 -11.67 4.08 2.41
C VAL A 37 -12.70 5.15 2.75
N GLN A 38 -12.96 5.33 4.04
CA GLN A 38 -13.84 6.36 4.56
C GLN A 38 -13.03 7.37 5.36
N CYS A 39 -13.11 8.66 5.00
CA CYS A 39 -12.41 9.72 5.71
C CYS A 39 -13.39 10.75 6.26
N MET A 40 -13.17 11.16 7.50
CA MET A 40 -13.96 12.17 8.21
C MET A 40 -13.02 13.22 8.79
N ALA A 41 -13.37 14.50 8.61
CA ALA A 41 -12.66 15.61 9.21
C ALA A 41 -13.40 16.09 10.46
N GLU A 42 -12.73 16.10 11.60
CA GLU A 42 -13.31 16.54 12.88
C GLU A 42 -12.24 17.18 13.76
N ASN A 43 -12.55 18.34 14.36
CA ASN A 43 -11.71 19.04 15.35
C ASN A 43 -10.23 19.21 14.94
N GLY A 44 -9.98 19.54 13.67
CA GLY A 44 -8.63 19.72 13.16
C GLY A 44 -7.86 18.39 12.98
N MET A 45 -8.57 17.28 12.80
CA MET A 45 -7.99 16.01 12.39
C MET A 45 -8.69 15.48 11.14
N LEU A 46 -7.93 14.76 10.31
CA LEU A 46 -8.48 13.88 9.29
C LEU A 46 -8.35 12.44 9.79
N LYS A 47 -9.46 11.74 9.94
CA LYS A 47 -9.48 10.31 10.29
C LYS A 47 -9.94 9.52 9.08
N CYS A 48 -9.08 8.64 8.58
CA CYS A 48 -9.38 7.72 7.49
C CYS A 48 -9.42 6.29 8.01
N CYS A 49 -10.35 5.47 7.52
CA CYS A 49 -10.47 4.06 7.89
C CYS A 49 -10.60 3.18 6.64
N TYR A 50 -9.93 2.04 6.66
CA TYR A 50 -10.10 0.94 5.70
C TYR A 50 -10.42 -0.34 6.48
N ASN A 51 -11.65 -0.82 6.37
CA ASN A 51 -12.21 -1.86 7.24
C ASN A 51 -12.08 -1.47 8.74
N SER A 52 -11.35 -2.25 9.54
CA SER A 52 -11.12 -1.99 10.97
C SER A 52 -9.84 -1.20 11.26
N ASP A 53 -8.99 -0.94 10.26
CA ASP A 53 -7.77 -0.14 10.43
C ASP A 53 -8.08 1.34 10.19
N CYS A 54 -7.90 2.17 11.22
CA CYS A 54 -8.16 3.60 11.19
C CYS A 54 -6.89 4.39 11.52
N ARG A 55 -6.59 5.40 10.71
CA ARG A 55 -5.45 6.31 10.91
C ARG A 55 -5.91 7.75 10.98
N SER A 56 -5.26 8.51 11.84
CA SER A 56 -5.58 9.92 12.12
C SER A 56 -4.39 10.81 11.82
N PHE A 57 -4.66 11.95 11.20
CA PHE A 57 -3.68 12.95 10.80
C PHE A 57 -4.05 14.29 11.41
N THR A 58 -3.08 15.00 11.98
CA THR A 58 -3.32 16.32 12.58
C THR A 58 -3.36 17.37 11.47
N CYS A 59 -4.48 18.06 11.36
CA CYS A 59 -4.85 18.96 10.28
C CYS A 59 -5.41 20.27 10.85
N PRO A 60 -4.58 21.22 11.32
CA PRO A 60 -5.03 22.45 11.99
C PRO A 60 -5.92 23.38 11.14
N GLY A 61 -6.16 23.06 9.87
CA GLY A 61 -7.10 23.76 9.00
C GLY A 61 -7.69 22.85 7.90
N ILE A 62 -8.95 23.09 7.55
CA ILE A 62 -9.67 22.44 6.42
C ILE A 62 -9.40 23.17 5.10
N VAL A 63 -8.76 24.35 5.14
CA VAL A 63 -8.41 25.12 3.94
C VAL A 63 -7.18 24.50 3.31
N THR A 64 -7.39 23.73 2.26
CA THR A 64 -6.36 23.14 1.41
C THR A 64 -5.41 24.21 0.90
N SER A 65 -4.14 24.14 1.30
CA SER A 65 -3.12 24.95 0.66
C SER A 65 -2.88 24.36 -0.74
N GLY A 66 -2.89 25.19 -1.79
CA GLY A 66 -2.64 24.71 -3.15
C GLY A 66 -1.29 23.98 -3.27
N SER A 67 -0.31 24.33 -2.42
CA SER A 67 0.98 23.65 -2.29
C SER A 67 0.86 22.19 -1.82
N ASP A 68 0.01 21.89 -0.82
CA ASP A 68 -0.16 20.52 -0.32
C ASP A 68 -0.80 19.63 -1.39
N GLN A 69 -1.76 20.18 -2.15
CA GLN A 69 -2.37 19.48 -3.27
C GLN A 69 -1.33 19.12 -4.35
N LEU A 70 -0.43 20.06 -4.69
CA LEU A 70 0.63 19.81 -5.66
C LEU A 70 1.62 18.75 -5.17
N LEU A 71 2.01 18.78 -3.88
CA LEU A 71 2.87 17.75 -3.28
C LEU A 71 2.22 16.36 -3.37
N LEU A 72 0.94 16.26 -3.05
CA LEU A 72 0.20 15.00 -3.13
C LEU A 72 0.12 14.49 -4.57
N ILE A 73 -0.28 15.33 -5.53
CA ILE A 73 -0.37 14.97 -6.95
C ILE A 73 0.99 14.51 -7.47
N ASP A 74 2.06 15.22 -7.14
CA ASP A 74 3.40 14.90 -7.62
C ASP A 74 3.95 13.59 -7.03
N ALA A 75 3.72 13.35 -5.74
CA ALA A 75 4.04 12.08 -5.11
C ALA A 75 3.27 10.91 -5.74
N MET A 76 1.95 11.08 -5.95
CA MET A 76 1.13 10.07 -6.58
C MET A 76 1.55 9.80 -8.03
N ARG A 77 1.85 10.85 -8.80
CA ARG A 77 2.36 10.72 -10.18
C ARG A 77 3.70 9.98 -10.19
N ARG A 78 4.62 10.28 -9.27
CA ARG A 78 5.90 9.57 -9.15
C ARG A 78 5.69 8.08 -8.83
N ALA A 79 4.81 7.76 -7.89
CA ALA A 79 4.47 6.38 -7.57
C ALA A 79 3.83 5.63 -8.75
N ALA A 80 2.89 6.26 -9.47
CA ALA A 80 2.26 5.68 -10.66
C ALA A 80 3.26 5.43 -11.80
N ASN A 81 4.25 6.31 -11.96
CA ASN A 81 5.30 6.16 -12.97
C ASN A 81 6.43 5.19 -12.56
N GLN A 82 6.53 4.88 -11.26
CA GLN A 82 7.43 3.85 -10.71
C GLN A 82 6.75 2.48 -10.61
N ALA A 83 5.41 2.39 -10.76
CA ALA A 83 4.75 1.12 -11.01
C ALA A 83 5.44 0.47 -12.21
N PRO A 84 5.92 -0.79 -12.09
CA PRO A 84 6.85 -1.33 -13.04
C PRO A 84 6.23 -1.26 -14.43
N LYS A 85 6.81 -0.41 -15.30
CA LYS A 85 6.72 -0.62 -16.75
C LYS A 85 7.20 -2.03 -16.95
N SER A 86 6.26 -2.95 -17.15
CA SER A 86 6.52 -4.36 -17.40
C SER A 86 7.77 -4.55 -18.27
N SER A 87 8.75 -5.35 -17.85
CA SER A 87 9.67 -6.05 -18.76
C SER A 87 10.69 -6.95 -18.03
N PRO A 88 11.19 -8.04 -18.64
CA PRO A 88 10.63 -8.87 -19.71
C PRO A 88 10.46 -10.34 -19.25
N ALA A 89 9.88 -11.16 -20.12
CA ALA A 89 9.92 -12.60 -20.00
C ALA A 89 11.35 -13.11 -19.73
N SER A 90 11.63 -13.56 -18.51
CA SER A 90 12.69 -14.53 -18.26
C SER A 90 12.01 -15.83 -17.87
N ARG A 91 11.73 -16.64 -18.89
CA ARG A 91 11.66 -18.08 -18.72
C ARG A 91 13.01 -18.54 -18.15
N LEU A 92 13.14 -18.59 -16.82
CA LEU A 92 14.09 -19.51 -16.23
C LEU A 92 13.34 -20.80 -15.95
N THR A 93 13.32 -21.66 -16.97
CA THR A 93 13.10 -23.09 -16.78
C THR A 93 14.24 -23.60 -15.91
N VAL A 94 14.08 -23.59 -14.59
CA VAL A 94 14.91 -24.44 -13.73
C VAL A 94 14.27 -25.82 -13.74
N LYS A 95 14.59 -26.58 -14.79
CA LYS A 95 14.63 -28.03 -14.70
C LYS A 95 15.74 -28.37 -13.69
N SER A 96 15.38 -28.81 -12.50
CA SER A 96 16.22 -29.69 -11.67
C SER A 96 15.31 -30.32 -10.64
N THR A 97 14.72 -31.46 -11.02
CA THR A 97 15.14 -32.80 -10.59
C THR A 97 14.73 -33.09 -9.16
N ALA A 98 13.70 -33.94 -9.08
CA ALA A 98 13.27 -34.68 -7.92
C ALA A 98 14.45 -35.21 -7.10
N VAL A 99 14.36 -35.08 -5.78
CA VAL A 99 14.90 -36.07 -4.87
C VAL A 99 13.74 -36.50 -3.98
N LEU A 100 13.08 -37.58 -4.41
CA LEU A 100 12.42 -38.49 -3.48
C LEU A 100 13.51 -39.04 -2.55
N LEU A 101 13.40 -38.80 -1.25
CA LEU A 101 13.90 -39.77 -0.28
C LEU A 101 12.81 -40.06 0.74
N SER A 102 11.97 -41.01 0.37
CA SER A 102 11.21 -41.87 1.25
C SER A 102 12.18 -42.66 2.15
N VAL A 103 12.12 -42.44 3.46
CA VAL A 103 12.63 -43.41 4.43
C VAL A 103 11.43 -43.96 5.19
N LEU A 104 11.01 -45.14 4.75
CA LEU A 104 10.09 -46.02 5.47
C LEU A 104 10.75 -46.52 6.77
N LEU A 105 9.96 -46.55 7.85
CA LEU A 105 10.10 -47.48 8.99
C LEU A 105 10.05 -48.95 8.49
N PRO A 106 10.69 -49.97 9.14
CA PRO A 106 10.16 -50.51 10.40
C PRO A 106 11.15 -51.20 11.38
N ILE A 107 10.70 -51.25 12.65
CA ILE A 107 10.75 -52.34 13.65
C ILE A 107 11.74 -53.50 13.39
N ALA A 108 12.69 -53.71 14.31
CA ALA A 108 13.27 -55.02 14.60
C ALA A 108 13.57 -55.20 16.09
N ALA A 109 13.20 -56.37 16.59
CA ALA A 109 13.31 -56.89 17.95
C ALA A 109 14.74 -57.36 18.32
N LEU A 110 14.86 -57.94 19.53
CA LEU A 110 16.03 -58.46 20.27
C LEU A 110 16.69 -57.37 21.14
N ILE A 111 16.79 -57.49 22.47
CA ILE A 111 17.10 -58.65 23.33
C ILE A 111 16.23 -58.63 24.58
#